data_AF-A0A0J6VY85-F1
#
_entry.id   AF-A0A0J6VY85-F1
#
_cell.length_a   1.000
_cell.length_b   1.000
_cell.length_c   1.000
_cell.angle_alpha   90.00
_cell.angle_beta   90.00
_cell.angle_gamma   90.00
#
_symmetry.space_group_name_H-M   'P 1'
#
loop_
_entity.id
_entity.type
_entity.pdbx_description
1 polymer ?
#
loop_
_entity_poly.entity_id
_entity_poly.type
_entity_poly.pdbx_seq_one_letter_code
_entity_poly.pdbx_strand_id
1 'polypeptide(L)'
;MAAVAPTVLFLRNEHMATEALLGEAFTDHGFEVDAFEVVPPARVDSPAVDVTFPDPAGYDVIVPLGARWPVYDPALRDTWVGSEMALLRDAADAGVALLGVCFGGQLLAQTFGGSVARSPRPEIGWYDVVSERPDIVPAGPWFQWHFDRWTLPPGATELARTPNSSQAFVLGRAMGLQFHPEIDTDLLKGWLADDRDGDVAAAGLDHDQLLTRTTELADDVGTRIRALVAGFLTHVAGHSLPS
;
A
#
# COMPACT_ATOMS: atom_id res chain seq x y z
N MET A 1 -35.03 -2.97 -4.59
CA MET A 1 -33.83 -2.73 -5.42
C MET A 1 -32.73 -3.55 -4.80
N ALA A 2 -32.04 -4.41 -5.56
CA ALA A 2 -30.84 -5.05 -5.04
C ALA A 2 -29.83 -3.94 -4.68
N ALA A 3 -29.17 -4.05 -3.53
CA ALA A 3 -28.07 -3.14 -3.22
C ALA A 3 -26.98 -3.35 -4.29
N VAL A 4 -26.48 -2.25 -4.86
CA VAL A 4 -25.32 -2.30 -5.75
C VAL A 4 -24.13 -2.72 -4.87
N ALA A 5 -23.34 -3.70 -5.32
CA ALA A 5 -22.15 -4.12 -4.60
C ALA A 5 -21.13 -2.96 -4.55
N PRO A 6 -20.45 -2.72 -3.41
CA PRO A 6 -19.45 -1.68 -3.34
C PRO A 6 -18.25 -2.02 -4.23
N THR A 7 -17.53 -1.01 -4.72
CA THR A 7 -16.40 -1.18 -5.64
C THR A 7 -15.10 -0.69 -5.03
N VAL A 8 -14.02 -1.44 -5.26
CA VAL A 8 -12.65 -1.05 -4.89
C VAL A 8 -11.78 -0.97 -6.14
N LEU A 9 -11.06 0.15 -6.28
CA LEU A 9 -10.08 0.33 -7.36
C LEU A 9 -8.67 0.15 -6.81
N PHE A 10 -7.93 -0.81 -7.34
CA PHE A 10 -6.49 -0.94 -7.12
C PHE A 10 -5.71 -0.19 -8.21
N LEU A 11 -4.86 0.76 -7.81
CA LEU A 11 -3.90 1.38 -8.71
C LEU A 11 -2.60 0.59 -8.63
N ARG A 12 -2.35 -0.23 -9.66
CA ARG A 12 -1.13 -1.01 -9.80
C ARG A 12 -0.03 -0.11 -10.36
N ASN A 13 0.66 0.55 -9.44
CA ASN A 13 1.71 1.53 -9.77
C ASN A 13 2.90 0.90 -10.50
N GLU A 14 3.16 -0.38 -10.21
CA GLU A 14 4.10 -1.22 -10.95
C GLU A 14 3.43 -2.55 -11.31
N HIS A 15 3.72 -3.08 -12.50
CA HIS A 15 3.12 -4.34 -13.00
C HIS A 15 3.30 -5.56 -12.08
N MET A 16 4.37 -5.59 -11.26
CA MET A 16 4.64 -6.65 -10.28
C MET A 16 3.96 -6.41 -8.93
N ALA A 17 3.46 -5.20 -8.65
CA ALA A 17 2.74 -4.87 -7.43
C ALA A 17 1.24 -5.08 -7.66
N THR A 18 0.81 -6.33 -7.60
CA THR A 18 -0.61 -6.71 -7.72
C THR A 18 -1.28 -6.74 -6.35
N GLU A 19 -2.61 -6.73 -6.35
CA GLU A 19 -3.43 -6.76 -5.13
C GLU A 19 -3.43 -8.09 -4.39
N ALA A 20 -3.13 -9.21 -5.07
CA ALA A 20 -3.01 -10.56 -4.51
C ALA A 20 -4.01 -10.84 -3.36
N LEU A 21 -3.53 -11.20 -2.16
CA LEU A 21 -4.38 -11.50 -1.01
C LEU A 21 -5.25 -10.33 -0.56
N LEU A 22 -4.82 -9.09 -0.83
CA LEU A 22 -5.59 -7.90 -0.46
C LEU A 22 -6.87 -7.79 -1.31
N GLY A 23 -6.78 -8.09 -2.61
CA GLY A 23 -7.94 -8.16 -3.49
C GLY A 23 -8.93 -9.25 -3.07
N GLU A 24 -8.41 -10.43 -2.68
CA GLU A 24 -9.23 -11.52 -2.14
C GLU A 24 -9.94 -11.10 -0.85
N ALA A 25 -9.23 -10.41 0.07
CA ALA A 25 -9.81 -9.93 1.32
C ALA A 25 -10.94 -8.91 1.08
N PHE A 26 -10.82 -8.01 0.10
CA PHE A 26 -11.93 -7.12 -0.27
C PHE A 26 -13.11 -7.90 -0.87
N THR A 27 -12.84 -8.91 -1.71
CA THR A 27 -13.88 -9.80 -2.28
C THR A 27 -14.63 -10.56 -1.20
N ASP A 28 -13.93 -11.06 -0.17
CA ASP A 28 -14.54 -11.71 1.01
C ASP A 28 -15.50 -10.78 1.77
N HIS A 29 -15.30 -9.45 1.65
CA HIS A 29 -16.17 -8.41 2.21
C HIS A 29 -17.25 -7.90 1.22
N GLY A 30 -17.40 -8.55 0.06
CA GLY A 30 -18.46 -8.27 -0.90
C GLY A 30 -18.18 -7.11 -1.85
N PHE A 31 -16.92 -6.68 -1.97
CA PHE A 31 -16.51 -5.69 -2.96
C PHE A 31 -16.31 -6.33 -4.33
N GLU A 32 -16.73 -5.62 -5.38
CA GLU A 32 -16.24 -5.86 -6.73
C GLU A 32 -14.86 -5.19 -6.88
N VAL A 33 -13.89 -5.95 -7.39
CA VAL A 33 -12.49 -5.51 -7.52
C VAL A 33 -12.21 -5.05 -8.94
N ASP A 34 -11.86 -3.77 -9.08
CA ASP A 34 -11.30 -3.19 -10.28
C ASP A 34 -9.80 -2.94 -10.10
N ALA A 35 -9.04 -3.04 -11.20
CA ALA A 35 -7.62 -2.72 -11.21
C ALA A 35 -7.28 -1.84 -12.41
N PHE A 36 -6.41 -0.86 -12.17
CA PHE A 36 -5.88 0.04 -13.19
C PHE A 36 -4.35 0.01 -13.16
N GLU A 37 -3.75 -0.35 -14.29
CA GLU A 37 -2.29 -0.35 -14.45
C GLU A 37 -1.80 1.06 -14.75
N VAL A 38 -0.89 1.57 -13.93
CA VAL A 38 -0.36 2.93 -14.06
C VAL A 38 0.90 2.93 -14.93
N VAL A 39 1.91 2.15 -14.54
CA VAL A 39 3.14 1.99 -15.33
C VAL A 39 3.19 0.58 -15.92
N PRO A 40 3.02 0.43 -17.25
CA PRO A 40 3.06 -0.87 -17.90
C PRO A 40 4.48 -1.46 -17.91
N PRO A 41 4.62 -2.79 -18.02
CA PRO A 41 5.92 -3.48 -18.01
C PRO A 41 6.94 -2.89 -19.00
N ALA A 42 6.47 -2.48 -20.18
CA ALA A 42 7.29 -1.89 -21.24
C ALA A 42 7.92 -0.53 -20.88
N ARG A 43 7.48 0.10 -19.77
CA ARG A 43 7.92 1.43 -19.33
C ARG A 43 8.66 1.41 -18.00
N VAL A 44 8.96 0.24 -17.43
CA VAL A 44 9.67 0.11 -16.14
C VAL A 44 11.01 0.85 -16.14
N ASP A 45 11.80 0.76 -17.21
CA ASP A 45 13.08 1.47 -17.32
C ASP A 45 12.92 2.96 -17.74
N SER A 46 11.69 3.42 -18.00
CA SER A 46 11.36 4.82 -18.37
C SER A 46 9.97 5.25 -17.85
N PRO A 47 9.79 5.26 -16.52
CA PRO A 47 8.48 5.29 -15.87
C PRO A 47 7.81 6.66 -15.84
N ALA A 48 8.49 7.73 -16.27
CA ALA A 48 7.86 9.05 -16.43
C ALA A 48 6.90 9.02 -17.63
N VAL A 49 5.63 8.74 -17.35
CA VAL A 49 4.53 8.62 -18.32
C VAL A 49 3.35 9.46 -17.91
N ASP A 50 2.70 10.10 -18.88
CA ASP A 50 1.41 10.74 -18.65
C ASP A 50 0.32 9.67 -18.53
N VAL A 51 -0.48 9.76 -17.47
CA VAL A 51 -1.56 8.82 -17.16
C VAL A 51 -2.84 9.59 -16.91
N THR A 52 -3.91 9.16 -17.57
CA THR A 52 -5.28 9.63 -17.30
C THR A 52 -5.96 8.59 -16.43
N PHE A 53 -6.18 8.93 -15.16
CA PHE A 53 -6.84 8.07 -14.20
C PHE A 53 -8.36 8.05 -14.41
N PRO A 54 -9.06 6.96 -13.99
CA PRO A 54 -10.52 6.93 -13.95
C PRO A 54 -11.07 7.96 -12.95
N ASP A 55 -12.36 8.29 -13.09
CA ASP A 55 -13.06 9.16 -12.14
C ASP A 55 -13.11 8.50 -10.75
N PRO A 56 -12.49 9.10 -9.71
CA PRO A 56 -12.42 8.49 -8.40
C PRO A 56 -13.80 8.35 -7.74
N ALA A 57 -14.77 9.22 -8.08
CA ALA A 57 -16.11 9.20 -7.49
C ALA A 57 -16.94 7.97 -7.90
N GLY A 58 -16.46 7.18 -8.86
CA GLY A 58 -17.06 5.90 -9.24
C GLY A 58 -16.75 4.74 -8.29
N TYR A 59 -15.94 4.97 -7.26
CA TYR A 59 -15.43 3.94 -6.34
C TYR A 59 -15.76 4.23 -4.88
N ASP A 60 -15.95 3.19 -4.07
CA ASP A 60 -16.10 3.32 -2.62
C ASP A 60 -14.74 3.37 -1.90
N VAL A 61 -13.76 2.64 -2.45
CA VAL A 61 -12.39 2.55 -1.94
C VAL A 61 -11.38 2.63 -3.09
N ILE A 62 -10.29 3.38 -2.90
CA ILE A 62 -9.13 3.36 -3.80
C ILE A 62 -7.89 2.90 -3.04
N VAL A 63 -7.15 1.98 -3.64
CA VAL A 63 -5.96 1.34 -3.06
C VAL A 63 -4.75 1.57 -3.99
N PRO A 64 -3.96 2.65 -3.79
CA PRO A 64 -2.68 2.77 -4.46
C PRO A 64 -1.68 1.75 -3.89
N LEU A 65 -1.09 0.92 -4.75
CA LEU A 65 -0.16 -0.14 -4.38
C LEU A 65 1.30 0.34 -4.41
N GLY A 66 2.20 -0.60 -4.09
CA GLY A 66 3.65 -0.42 -4.12
C GLY A 66 4.20 -0.08 -5.51
N ALA A 67 5.41 0.48 -5.52
CA ALA A 67 6.25 0.66 -6.69
C ALA A 67 7.71 0.77 -6.25
N ARG A 68 8.65 0.36 -7.11
CA ARG A 68 10.09 0.43 -6.83
C ARG A 68 10.67 1.85 -6.82
N TRP A 69 9.98 2.81 -7.44
CA TRP A 69 10.48 4.18 -7.59
C TRP A 69 10.17 5.05 -6.36
N PRO A 70 10.99 6.08 -6.07
CA PRO A 70 10.70 6.98 -4.96
C PRO A 70 9.58 7.95 -5.33
N VAL A 71 8.60 8.11 -4.43
CA VAL A 71 7.44 9.01 -4.63
C VAL A 71 7.81 10.48 -4.81
N TYR A 72 9.02 10.87 -4.40
CA TYR A 72 9.55 12.23 -4.52
C TYR A 72 10.42 12.45 -5.76
N ASP A 73 10.53 11.49 -6.68
CA ASP A 73 11.26 11.70 -7.94
C ASP A 73 10.64 12.85 -8.76
N PRO A 74 11.41 13.89 -9.15
CA PRO A 74 10.86 15.03 -9.86
C PRO A 74 10.18 14.67 -11.19
N ALA A 75 10.76 13.76 -11.99
CA ALA A 75 10.20 13.41 -13.29
C ALA A 75 8.89 12.61 -13.15
N LEU A 76 8.78 11.78 -12.11
CA LEU A 76 7.53 11.08 -11.82
C LEU A 76 6.47 12.04 -11.28
N ARG A 77 6.87 12.97 -10.39
CA ARG A 77 5.97 14.01 -9.86
C ARG A 77 5.43 14.95 -10.93
N ASP A 78 6.20 15.22 -11.97
CA ASP A 78 5.77 16.01 -13.13
C ASP A 78 4.87 15.19 -14.10
N THR A 79 4.67 13.90 -13.85
CA THR A 79 3.87 12.98 -14.67
C THR A 79 2.86 12.18 -13.83
N TRP A 80 2.86 10.85 -13.87
CA TRP A 80 1.83 10.00 -13.26
C TRP A 80 1.73 10.15 -11.73
N VAL A 81 2.83 10.36 -11.01
CA VAL A 81 2.79 10.55 -9.55
C VAL A 81 2.05 11.83 -9.20
N GLY A 82 2.31 12.92 -9.92
CA GLY A 82 1.58 14.18 -9.75
C GLY A 82 0.09 14.02 -10.02
N SER A 83 -0.25 13.32 -11.11
CA SER A 83 -1.63 13.01 -11.49
C SER A 83 -2.33 12.09 -10.48
N GLU A 84 -1.64 11.09 -9.92
CA GLU A 84 -2.19 10.21 -8.89
C GLU A 84 -2.39 10.97 -7.57
N MET A 85 -1.45 11.82 -7.17
CA MET A 85 -1.63 12.72 -6.02
C MET A 85 -2.83 13.66 -6.21
N ALA A 86 -3.14 14.09 -7.44
CA ALA A 86 -4.35 14.86 -7.72
C ALA A 86 -5.61 13.97 -7.58
N LEU A 87 -5.61 12.78 -8.18
CA LEU A 87 -6.67 11.78 -8.03
C LEU A 87 -6.98 11.49 -6.56
N LEU A 88 -5.96 11.29 -5.72
CA LEU A 88 -6.14 11.01 -4.29
C LEU A 88 -6.79 12.19 -3.53
N ARG A 89 -6.56 13.44 -3.95
CA ARG A 89 -7.27 14.61 -3.40
C ARG A 89 -8.72 14.65 -3.87
N ASP A 90 -8.95 14.45 -5.16
CA ASP A 90 -10.31 14.43 -5.72
C ASP A 90 -11.16 13.31 -5.10
N ALA A 91 -10.56 12.14 -4.87
CA ALA A 91 -11.17 11.02 -4.16
C ALA A 91 -11.52 11.38 -2.71
N ALA A 92 -10.58 11.99 -2.00
CA ALA A 92 -10.77 12.47 -0.64
C ALA A 92 -11.93 13.49 -0.53
N ASP A 93 -11.97 14.46 -1.44
CA ASP A 93 -13.02 15.49 -1.51
C ASP A 93 -14.39 14.90 -1.86
N ALA A 94 -14.42 13.84 -2.67
CA ALA A 94 -15.62 13.08 -3.00
C ALA A 94 -16.09 12.12 -1.88
N GLY A 95 -15.32 11.99 -0.79
CA GLY A 95 -15.64 11.08 0.31
C GLY A 95 -15.30 9.61 0.04
N VAL A 96 -14.46 9.32 -0.94
CA VAL A 96 -13.94 7.98 -1.22
C VAL A 96 -12.90 7.61 -0.15
N ALA A 97 -12.91 6.36 0.32
CA ALA A 97 -11.92 5.90 1.29
C ALA A 97 -10.62 5.50 0.61
N LEU A 98 -9.48 5.74 1.27
CA LEU A 98 -8.15 5.52 0.69
C LEU A 98 -7.35 4.54 1.55
N LEU A 99 -6.78 3.50 0.94
CA LEU A 99 -5.86 2.57 1.59
C LEU A 99 -4.57 2.50 0.80
N GLY A 100 -3.54 3.22 1.22
CA GLY A 100 -2.25 3.23 0.52
C GLY A 100 -1.30 2.16 1.06
N VAL A 101 -0.69 1.37 0.16
CA VAL A 101 0.26 0.31 0.51
C VAL A 101 1.66 0.63 0.02
N CYS A 102 2.63 0.59 0.93
CA CYS A 102 4.04 0.90 0.68
C CYS A 102 4.23 2.26 -0.03
N PHE A 103 4.52 2.28 -1.33
CA PHE A 103 4.55 3.50 -2.15
C PHE A 103 3.22 4.26 -2.08
N GLY A 104 2.07 3.57 -2.11
CA GLY A 104 0.76 4.19 -1.94
C GLY A 104 0.57 4.84 -0.57
N GLY A 105 1.11 4.25 0.50
CA GLY A 105 1.08 4.86 1.83
C GLY A 105 1.94 6.14 1.88
N GLN A 106 3.08 6.10 1.19
CA GLN A 106 3.97 7.25 1.01
C GLN A 106 3.33 8.36 0.14
N LEU A 107 2.60 7.99 -0.90
CA LEU A 107 1.77 8.90 -1.71
C LEU A 107 0.75 9.62 -0.85
N LEU A 108 0.00 8.89 -0.01
CA LEU A 108 -0.96 9.51 0.92
C LEU A 108 -0.26 10.47 1.86
N ALA A 109 0.88 10.06 2.42
CA ALA A 109 1.66 10.93 3.30
C ALA A 109 2.04 12.24 2.60
N GLN A 110 2.60 12.19 1.40
CA GLN A 110 2.98 13.40 0.65
C GLN A 110 1.78 14.22 0.17
N THR A 111 0.69 13.57 -0.23
CA THR A 111 -0.51 14.22 -0.77
C THR A 111 -1.12 15.16 0.25
N PHE A 112 -1.17 14.73 1.51
CA PHE A 112 -1.81 15.44 2.62
C PHE A 112 -0.82 16.22 3.51
N GLY A 113 0.38 16.53 2.99
CA GLY A 113 1.32 17.46 3.64
C GLY A 113 2.32 16.85 4.62
N GLY A 114 2.42 15.52 4.66
CA GLY A 114 3.58 14.83 5.21
C GLY A 114 4.78 14.88 4.25
N SER A 115 5.84 14.13 4.58
CA SER A 115 7.04 14.03 3.74
C SER A 115 7.49 12.58 3.64
N VAL A 116 8.32 12.24 2.65
CA VAL A 116 8.92 10.92 2.48
C VAL A 116 10.38 11.09 2.13
N ALA A 117 11.25 10.30 2.75
CA ALA A 117 12.68 10.31 2.52
C ALA A 117 13.30 8.96 2.86
N ARG A 118 14.55 8.74 2.43
CA ARG A 118 15.28 7.51 2.72
C ARG A 118 15.33 7.23 4.22
N SER A 119 15.01 6.00 4.57
CA SER A 119 15.18 5.49 5.92
C SER A 119 16.67 5.32 6.21
N PRO A 120 17.14 5.67 7.42
CA PRO A 120 18.48 5.31 7.88
C PRO A 120 18.72 3.81 7.92
N ARG A 121 17.64 3.01 8.00
CA ARG A 121 17.67 1.55 7.99
C ARG A 121 16.50 1.04 7.14
N PRO A 122 16.76 0.44 5.96
CA PRO A 122 15.72 -0.22 5.20
C PRO A 122 15.19 -1.44 5.95
N GLU A 123 13.96 -1.83 5.67
CA GLU A 123 13.32 -3.01 6.26
C GLU A 123 12.89 -3.95 5.12
N ILE A 124 13.48 -5.15 5.09
CA ILE A 124 13.26 -6.17 4.07
C ILE A 124 13.03 -7.51 4.77
N GLY A 125 11.94 -8.19 4.44
CA GLY A 125 11.53 -9.46 5.06
C GLY A 125 10.44 -9.29 6.12
N TRP A 126 10.31 -10.27 7.03
CA TRP A 126 9.23 -10.32 8.00
C TRP A 126 9.59 -9.60 9.31
N TYR A 127 8.78 -8.61 9.70
CA TYR A 127 8.99 -7.80 10.90
C TYR A 127 7.78 -7.85 11.85
N ASP A 128 8.06 -7.88 13.15
CA ASP A 128 7.05 -7.70 14.18
C ASP A 128 6.64 -6.23 14.26
N VAL A 129 5.52 -5.92 13.63
CA VAL A 129 4.87 -4.60 13.74
C VAL A 129 4.06 -4.55 15.03
N VAL A 130 4.36 -3.57 15.87
CA VAL A 130 3.60 -3.27 17.09
C VAL A 130 2.47 -2.32 16.73
N SER A 131 1.24 -2.66 17.13
CA SER A 131 0.04 -1.85 16.88
C SER A 131 -0.57 -1.36 18.18
N GLU A 132 -0.88 -0.07 18.24
CA GLU A 132 -1.66 0.54 19.33
C GLU A 132 -3.17 0.40 19.09
N ARG A 133 -3.58 0.04 17.87
CA ARG A 133 -4.97 -0.20 17.45
C ARG A 133 -5.09 -1.53 16.71
N PRO A 134 -4.93 -2.67 17.40
CA PRO A 134 -5.00 -4.00 16.79
C PRO A 134 -6.37 -4.34 16.18
N ASP A 135 -7.41 -3.59 16.55
CA ASP A 135 -8.75 -3.64 15.96
C ASP A 135 -8.82 -3.00 14.55
N ILE A 136 -7.88 -2.11 14.21
CA ILE A 136 -7.74 -1.53 12.86
C ILE A 136 -6.60 -2.21 12.11
N VAL A 137 -5.41 -2.24 12.71
CA VAL A 137 -4.19 -2.80 12.12
C VAL A 137 -3.70 -3.91 13.05
N PRO A 138 -3.93 -5.19 12.73
CA PRO A 138 -3.43 -6.28 13.56
C PRO A 138 -1.91 -6.22 13.73
N ALA A 139 -1.43 -6.62 14.90
CA ALA A 139 0.01 -6.78 15.12
C ALA A 139 0.59 -7.83 14.16
N GLY A 140 1.88 -7.68 13.86
CA GLY A 140 2.60 -8.53 12.90
C GLY A 140 2.77 -10.00 13.34
N PRO A 141 3.62 -10.75 12.63
CA PRO A 141 4.58 -10.28 11.64
C PRO A 141 3.95 -9.80 10.33
N TRP A 142 4.50 -8.74 9.73
CA TRP A 142 4.15 -8.30 8.37
C TRP A 142 5.40 -8.24 7.49
N PHE A 143 5.23 -8.49 6.20
CA PHE A 143 6.33 -8.43 5.24
C PHE A 143 6.63 -6.99 4.85
N GLN A 144 7.90 -6.66 4.81
CA GLN A 144 8.44 -5.35 4.47
C GLN A 144 9.33 -5.49 3.23
N TRP A 145 9.25 -4.51 2.34
CA TRP A 145 10.29 -4.28 1.34
C TRP A 145 10.34 -2.79 1.02
N HIS A 146 10.90 -2.02 1.93
CA HIS A 146 10.96 -0.57 1.76
C HIS A 146 12.28 0.03 2.24
N PHE A 147 12.64 1.11 1.57
CA PHE A 147 13.86 1.86 1.86
C PHE A 147 13.60 3.31 2.25
N ASP A 148 12.38 3.78 2.03
CA ASP A 148 11.92 5.10 2.40
C ASP A 148 11.00 4.99 3.61
N ARG A 149 10.83 6.11 4.31
CA ARG A 149 9.87 6.27 5.40
C ARG A 149 9.20 7.62 5.28
N TRP A 150 7.98 7.72 5.76
CA TRP A 150 7.28 8.98 5.84
C TRP A 150 7.49 9.71 7.17
N THR A 151 7.23 11.01 7.16
CA THR A 151 6.74 11.74 8.33
C THR A 151 5.23 11.89 8.19
N LEU A 152 4.52 11.73 9.31
CA LEU A 152 3.06 11.80 9.31
C LEU A 152 2.55 13.15 8.78
N PRO A 153 1.48 13.14 7.96
CA PRO A 153 0.74 14.34 7.64
C PRO A 153 0.24 15.07 8.90
N PRO A 154 0.09 16.40 8.88
CA PRO A 154 -0.60 17.12 9.94
C PRO A 154 -1.99 16.52 10.21
N GLY A 155 -2.30 16.27 11.48
CA GLY A 155 -3.58 15.69 11.90
C GLY A 155 -3.70 14.17 11.74
N ALA A 156 -2.70 13.49 11.18
CA ALA A 156 -2.68 12.03 11.12
C ALA A 156 -2.36 11.42 12.49
N THR A 157 -2.96 10.26 12.77
CA THR A 157 -2.67 9.43 13.95
C THR A 157 -1.87 8.21 13.51
N GLU A 158 -0.72 7.98 14.13
CA GLU A 158 0.03 6.73 13.95
C GLU A 158 -0.72 5.57 14.63
N LEU A 159 -0.80 4.42 13.96
CA LEU A 159 -1.45 3.23 14.51
C LEU A 159 -0.48 2.12 14.84
N ALA A 160 0.59 1.99 14.05
CA ALA A 160 1.51 0.88 14.16
C ALA A 160 2.93 1.30 13.76
N ARG A 161 3.93 0.61 14.31
CA ARG A 161 5.35 0.92 14.07
C ARG A 161 6.26 -0.30 14.27
N THR A 162 7.45 -0.22 13.70
CA THR A 162 8.64 -0.97 14.14
C THR A 162 9.53 -0.06 14.99
N PRO A 163 10.66 -0.55 15.54
CA PRO A 163 11.66 0.32 16.13
C PRO A 163 12.28 1.36 15.17
N ASN A 164 12.18 1.14 13.85
CA ASN A 164 12.85 1.99 12.85
C ASN A 164 11.92 3.03 12.20
N SER A 165 10.64 2.71 12.04
CA SER A 165 9.73 3.53 11.23
C SER A 165 8.26 3.40 11.67
N SER A 166 7.46 4.44 11.34
CA SER A 166 6.01 4.36 11.36
C SER A 166 5.57 3.37 10.29
N GLN A 167 4.63 2.48 10.63
CA GLN A 167 4.19 1.37 9.79
C GLN A 167 2.74 1.49 9.34
N ALA A 168 1.91 2.18 10.11
CA ALA A 168 0.57 2.53 9.71
C ALA A 168 0.13 3.87 10.29
N PHE A 169 -0.67 4.63 9.54
CA PHE A 169 -1.33 5.83 10.04
C PHE A 169 -2.72 6.00 9.45
N VAL A 170 -3.56 6.77 10.13
CA VAL A 170 -4.89 7.19 9.66
C VAL A 170 -4.97 8.71 9.65
N LEU A 171 -5.58 9.25 8.61
CA LEU A 171 -6.04 10.62 8.50
C LEU A 171 -7.45 10.57 7.92
N GLY A 172 -8.49 10.86 8.70
CA GLY A 172 -9.90 10.74 8.29
C GLY A 172 -10.25 9.40 7.64
N ARG A 173 -10.56 9.39 6.33
CA ARG A 173 -10.89 8.20 5.52
C ARG A 173 -9.68 7.56 4.82
N ALA A 174 -8.49 8.09 5.04
CA ALA A 174 -7.26 7.60 4.46
C ALA A 174 -6.45 6.81 5.50
N MET A 175 -5.96 5.64 5.12
CA MET A 175 -5.01 4.85 5.90
C MET A 175 -3.79 4.54 5.03
N GLY A 176 -2.59 4.84 5.54
CA GLY A 176 -1.34 4.44 4.90
C GLY A 176 -0.72 3.27 5.64
N LEU A 177 -0.20 2.28 4.90
CA LEU A 177 0.53 1.11 5.37
C LEU A 177 1.92 1.09 4.72
N GLN A 178 2.96 0.74 5.48
CA GLN A 178 4.33 0.68 4.94
C GLN A 178 4.67 -0.74 4.49
N PHE A 179 4.13 -1.72 5.22
CA PHE A 179 4.26 -3.14 4.95
C PHE A 179 3.36 -3.58 3.80
N HIS A 180 3.60 -4.81 3.33
CA HIS A 180 2.91 -5.46 2.23
C HIS A 180 1.96 -6.54 2.77
N PRO A 181 0.72 -6.20 3.15
CA PRO A 181 -0.25 -7.20 3.57
C PRO A 181 -0.62 -8.17 2.44
N GLU A 182 -0.51 -7.74 1.19
CA GLU A 182 -0.88 -8.48 -0.02
C GLU A 182 0.01 -9.67 -0.33
N ILE A 183 1.18 -9.78 0.30
CA ILE A 183 2.20 -10.76 -0.09
C ILE A 183 1.70 -12.20 0.07
N ASP A 184 1.84 -12.98 -1.00
CA ASP A 184 1.78 -14.43 -0.95
C ASP A 184 3.10 -15.04 -1.49
N THR A 185 3.17 -16.37 -1.50
CA THR A 185 4.37 -17.07 -1.94
C THR A 185 4.66 -16.84 -3.43
N ASP A 186 3.65 -16.71 -4.28
CA ASP A 186 3.84 -16.57 -5.74
C ASP A 186 4.20 -15.13 -6.13
N LEU A 187 3.58 -14.14 -5.49
CA LEU A 187 3.95 -12.73 -5.60
C LEU A 187 5.39 -12.52 -5.13
N LEU A 188 5.78 -13.09 -3.98
CA LEU A 188 7.15 -12.97 -3.49
C LEU A 188 8.17 -13.63 -4.43
N LYS A 189 7.87 -14.78 -5.03
CA LYS A 189 8.75 -15.37 -6.06
C LYS A 189 8.96 -14.42 -7.23
N GLY A 190 7.90 -13.73 -7.66
CA GLY A 190 7.96 -12.72 -8.71
C GLY A 190 8.92 -11.58 -8.34
N TRP A 191 8.80 -11.06 -7.12
CA TRP A 191 9.66 -9.96 -6.65
C TRP A 191 11.13 -10.39 -6.50
N LEU A 192 11.37 -11.57 -5.94
CA LEU A 192 12.73 -12.11 -5.78
C LEU A 192 13.40 -12.38 -7.14
N ALA A 193 12.64 -12.80 -8.15
CA ALA A 193 13.16 -12.97 -9.50
C ALA A 193 13.56 -11.63 -10.17
N ASP A 194 12.98 -10.51 -9.72
CA ASP A 194 13.28 -9.15 -10.18
C ASP A 194 14.10 -8.33 -9.15
N ASP A 195 14.73 -8.98 -8.16
CA ASP A 195 15.67 -8.34 -7.22
C ASP A 195 17.00 -7.98 -7.93
N ARG A 196 16.90 -7.11 -8.93
CA ARG A 196 18.00 -6.70 -9.83
C ARG A 196 19.11 -5.96 -9.09
N ASP A 197 18.73 -5.26 -8.03
CA ASP A 197 19.62 -4.42 -7.23
C ASP A 197 20.32 -5.21 -6.10
N GLY A 198 19.92 -6.48 -5.90
CA GLY A 198 20.50 -7.36 -4.88
C GLY A 198 20.16 -6.91 -3.47
N ASP A 199 18.97 -6.33 -3.29
CA ASP A 199 18.50 -5.73 -2.05
C ASP A 199 18.46 -6.74 -0.92
N VAL A 200 18.00 -7.97 -1.21
CA VAL A 200 17.91 -9.04 -0.23
C VAL A 200 19.30 -9.45 0.26
N ALA A 201 20.24 -9.64 -0.67
CA ALA A 201 21.63 -9.97 -0.34
C ALA A 201 22.32 -8.82 0.42
N ALA A 202 22.06 -7.56 0.04
CA ALA A 202 22.58 -6.37 0.71
C ALA A 202 22.05 -6.23 2.15
N ALA A 203 20.83 -6.71 2.42
CA ALA A 203 20.27 -6.83 3.76
C ALA A 203 20.81 -8.03 4.56
N GLY A 204 21.70 -8.84 3.98
CA GLY A 204 22.25 -10.04 4.61
C GLY A 204 21.25 -11.19 4.71
N LEU A 205 20.24 -11.19 3.85
CA LEU A 205 19.18 -12.19 3.78
C LEU A 205 19.37 -13.11 2.56
N ASP A 206 18.60 -14.19 2.55
CA ASP A 206 18.60 -15.18 1.47
C ASP A 206 17.18 -15.36 0.90
N HIS A 207 17.11 -15.52 -0.42
CA HIS A 207 15.85 -15.64 -1.15
C HIS A 207 15.05 -16.88 -0.71
N ASP A 208 15.71 -18.03 -0.54
CA ASP A 208 15.05 -19.27 -0.12
C ASP A 208 14.53 -19.17 1.32
N GLN A 209 15.27 -18.48 2.20
CA GLN A 209 14.83 -18.21 3.57
C GLN A 209 13.55 -17.35 3.60
N LEU A 210 13.47 -16.30 2.77
CA LEU A 210 12.28 -15.45 2.67
C LEU A 210 11.07 -16.22 2.14
N LEU A 211 11.26 -17.06 1.10
CA LEU A 211 10.19 -17.91 0.57
C LEU A 211 9.71 -18.92 1.59
N THR A 212 10.64 -19.63 2.26
CA THR A 212 10.32 -20.60 3.31
C THR A 212 9.49 -19.94 4.41
N ARG A 213 9.93 -18.78 4.90
CA ARG A 213 9.22 -18.07 5.96
C ARG A 213 7.84 -17.59 5.53
N THR A 214 7.68 -17.19 4.28
CA THR A 214 6.40 -16.75 3.71
C THR A 214 5.42 -17.90 3.60
N THR A 215 5.88 -19.08 3.19
CA THR A 215 5.05 -20.29 3.18
C THR A 215 4.63 -20.71 4.59
N GLU A 216 5.53 -20.64 5.58
CA GLU A 216 5.20 -20.94 6.98
C GLU A 216 4.12 -20.02 7.57
N LEU A 217 4.05 -18.77 7.11
CA LEU A 217 3.14 -17.75 7.62
C LEU A 217 1.84 -17.61 6.81
N ALA A 218 1.66 -18.35 5.72
CA ALA A 218 0.58 -18.11 4.76
C ALA A 218 -0.82 -18.10 5.38
N ASP A 219 -1.15 -19.09 6.22
CA ASP A 219 -2.46 -19.19 6.88
C ASP A 219 -2.71 -18.03 7.86
N ASP A 220 -1.68 -17.67 8.62
CA ASP A 220 -1.73 -16.57 9.59
C ASP A 220 -1.89 -15.22 8.87
N VAL A 221 -1.19 -15.02 7.75
CA VAL A 221 -1.28 -13.81 6.92
C VAL A 221 -2.67 -13.68 6.34
N GLY A 222 -3.24 -14.75 5.78
CA GLY A 222 -4.60 -14.76 5.26
C GLY A 222 -5.66 -14.38 6.31
N THR A 223 -5.48 -14.82 7.56
CA THR A 223 -6.35 -14.41 8.66
C THR A 223 -6.12 -12.93 9.04
N ARG A 224 -4.85 -12.52 9.10
CA ARG A 224 -4.46 -11.16 9.50
C ARG A 224 -4.90 -10.11 8.50
N ILE A 225 -4.81 -10.38 7.20
CA ILE A 225 -5.22 -9.45 6.14
C ILE A 225 -6.74 -9.26 6.09
N ARG A 226 -7.54 -10.32 6.27
CA ARG A 226 -9.00 -10.16 6.40
C ARG A 226 -9.36 -9.30 7.60
N ALA A 227 -8.68 -9.49 8.73
CA ALA A 227 -8.87 -8.64 9.91
C ALA A 227 -8.46 -7.19 9.67
N LEU A 228 -7.37 -6.95 8.93
CA LEU A 228 -6.92 -5.61 8.52
C LEU A 228 -7.95 -4.91 7.62
N VAL A 229 -8.49 -5.60 6.60
CA VAL A 229 -9.53 -5.05 5.72
C VAL A 229 -10.82 -4.78 6.50
N ALA A 230 -11.26 -5.71 7.35
CA ALA A 230 -12.42 -5.50 8.22
C ALA A 230 -12.24 -4.29 9.15
N GLY A 231 -11.05 -4.15 9.74
CA GLY A 231 -10.68 -3.02 10.60
C GLY A 231 -10.69 -1.69 9.86
N PHE A 232 -10.10 -1.64 8.66
CA PHE A 232 -10.16 -0.48 7.77
C PHE A 232 -11.59 -0.09 7.41
N LEU A 233 -12.40 -1.04 6.93
CA LEU A 233 -13.77 -0.80 6.52
C LEU A 233 -14.64 -0.30 7.67
N THR A 234 -14.47 -0.87 8.86
CA THR A 234 -15.25 -0.53 10.05
C THR A 234 -14.84 0.82 10.65
N HIS A 235 -13.53 1.09 10.74
CA HIS A 235 -13.01 2.18 11.56
C HIS A 235 -12.44 3.35 10.76
N VAL A 236 -12.16 3.21 9.47
CA VAL A 236 -11.55 4.28 8.66
C VAL A 236 -12.48 4.69 7.53
N ALA A 237 -12.92 3.73 6.71
CA ALA A 237 -13.82 3.97 5.59
C ALA A 237 -15.22 4.45 5.99
N GLY A 238 -15.52 4.57 7.29
CA GLY A 238 -16.75 5.16 7.83
C GLY A 238 -16.65 6.63 8.27
N HIS A 239 -15.46 7.23 8.37
CA HIS A 239 -15.26 8.59 8.93
C HIS A 239 -15.21 9.67 7.83
N SER A 240 -14.96 10.95 8.13
CA SER A 240 -14.74 12.01 7.11
C SER A 240 -13.32 12.57 7.21
N LEU A 241 -12.75 13.03 6.10
CA LEU A 241 -11.43 13.71 6.07
C LEU A 241 -11.55 15.15 6.61
N PRO A 242 -10.55 15.67 7.34
CA PRO A 242 -10.52 17.08 7.71
C PRO A 242 -10.29 17.95 6.46
N SER A 243 -11.04 19.05 6.38
CA SER A 243 -10.95 20.09 5.34
C SER A 243 -9.65 20.88 5.38
#